data_AF-A0A947S7U5-F1
#
_entry.id   AF-A0A947S7U5-F1
#
_cell.length_a   1.000
_cell.length_b   1.000
_cell.length_c   1.000
_cell.angle_alpha   90.00
_cell.angle_beta   90.00
_cell.angle_gamma   90.00
#
_symmetry.space_group_name_H-M   'P 1'
#
loop_
_entity.id
_entity.type
_entity.pdbx_description
1 polymer ?
#
loop_
_entity_poly.entity_id
_entity_poly.type
_entity_poly.pdbx_seq_one_letter_code
_entity_poly.pdbx_strand_id
1 'polypeptide(L)' 'MRDVLTLSIPSKTKELIKRKAKKSGFPTVSGYIQFLIRQDENLISEETLLQSIKEAQKEYDSGQAIKAKSIKDFL' A
#
# COMPACT_ATOMS: atom_id res chain seq x y z
N MET A 1 7.38 -26.44 -9.75
CA MET A 1 7.23 -26.03 -11.17
C MET A 1 7.17 -24.52 -11.23
N ARG A 2 7.58 -23.89 -12.34
CA ARG A 2 7.45 -22.44 -12.54
C ARG A 2 6.42 -22.22 -13.65
N ASP A 3 5.46 -21.34 -13.39
CA ASP A 3 4.49 -20.91 -14.39
C ASP A 3 4.93 -19.60 -15.04
N VAL A 4 4.64 -19.46 -16.34
CA VAL A 4 4.99 -18.27 -17.12
C VAL A 4 3.73 -17.46 -17.39
N LEU A 5 3.72 -16.21 -16.91
CA LEU A 5 2.66 -15.25 -17.20
C LEU A 5 3.04 -14.36 -18.38
N THR A 6 2.20 -14.35 -19.42
CA THR A 6 2.34 -13.44 -20.57
C THR A 6 1.16 -12.49 -20.60
N LEU A 7 1.42 -11.18 -20.72
CA LEU A 7 0.39 -10.13 -20.70
C LEU A 7 0.47 -9.27 -21.96
N SER A 8 -0.68 -9.07 -22.60
CA SER A 8 -0.84 -8.14 -23.73
C SER A 8 -1.16 -6.75 -23.18
N ILE A 9 -0.23 -5.81 -23.30
CA ILE A 9 -0.38 -4.43 -22.80
C ILE A 9 0.17 -3.42 -23.81
N PRO A 10 -0.31 -2.16 -23.80
CA PRO A 10 0.26 -1.11 -24.61
C PRO A 10 1.76 -0.93 -24.35
N SER A 11 2.53 -0.59 -25.39
CA SER A 11 3.98 -0.36 -25.30
C SER A 11 4.34 0.71 -24.25
N LYS A 12 3.54 1.79 -24.18
CA LYS A 12 3.69 2.85 -23.18
C LYS A 12 3.57 2.32 -21.75
N THR A 13 2.63 1.40 -21.50
CA THR A 13 2.41 0.77 -20.19
C THR A 13 3.59 -0.13 -19.83
N LYS A 14 4.10 -0.92 -20.78
CA LYS A 14 5.29 -1.76 -20.59
C LYS A 14 6.51 -0.93 -20.17
N GLU A 15 6.75 0.20 -20.84
CA GLU A 15 7.87 1.10 -20.51
C GLU A 15 7.66 1.80 -19.16
N LEU A 16 6.43 2.16 -18.82
CA LEU A 16 6.10 2.69 -17.50
C LEU A 16 6.41 1.69 -16.38
N ILE A 17 6.01 0.42 -16.55
CA ILE A 17 6.27 -0.65 -15.58
C ILE A 17 7.77 -0.83 -15.36
N LYS A 18 8.56 -0.90 -16.44
CA LYS A 18 10.03 -1.00 -16.34
C LYS A 18 10.64 0.16 -15.56
N ARG A 19 10.22 1.40 -15.85
CA ARG A 19 10.72 2.59 -15.14
C ARG A 19 10.35 2.56 -13.66
N LYS A 20 9.11 2.19 -13.32
CA LYS A 20 8.66 2.05 -11.93
C LYS A 20 9.44 0.96 -11.19
N ALA A 21 9.61 -0.21 -11.79
CA ALA A 21 10.41 -1.29 -11.21
C ALA A 21 11.84 -0.83 -10.88
N LYS A 22 12.52 -0.17 -11.82
CA LYS A 22 13.87 0.38 -11.61
C LYS A 22 13.89 1.45 -10.52
N LYS A 23 12.94 2.40 -10.54
CA LYS A 23 12.86 3.49 -9.54
C LYS A 23 12.61 2.94 -8.13
N SER A 24 11.82 1.87 -8.02
CA SER A 24 11.53 1.19 -6.76
C SER A 24 12.62 0.19 -6.33
N GLY A 25 13.76 0.12 -7.03
CA GLY A 25 14.90 -0.71 -6.65
C GLY A 25 14.78 -2.20 -7.00
N PHE A 26 13.84 -2.59 -7.85
CA PHE A 26 13.66 -3.99 -8.23
C PHE A 26 14.61 -4.39 -9.37
N PRO A 27 15.29 -5.55 -9.25
CA PRO A 27 16.21 -6.03 -10.29
C PRO A 27 15.48 -6.53 -11.54
N THR A 28 14.22 -6.95 -11.41
CA THR A 28 13.40 -7.46 -12.51
C THR A 28 11.97 -6.94 -12.43
N VAL A 29 11.32 -6.85 -13.60
CA VAL A 29 9.89 -6.52 -13.68
C VAL A 29 9.03 -7.58 -13.01
N SER A 30 9.38 -8.87 -13.14
CA SER A 30 8.63 -9.95 -12.49
C SER A 30 8.65 -9.83 -10.96
N GLY A 31 9.81 -9.50 -10.37
CA GLY A 31 9.91 -9.26 -8.93
C GLY A 31 9.06 -8.07 -8.47
N TYR A 32 9.03 -7.00 -9.26
CA TYR A 32 8.18 -5.84 -8.99
C TYR A 32 6.68 -6.20 -9.03
N ILE A 33 6.23 -6.95 -10.04
CA ILE A 33 4.84 -7.38 -10.15
C ILE A 33 4.45 -8.33 -9.02
N GLN A 34 5.30 -9.30 -8.67
CA GLN A 34 5.06 -10.21 -7.54
C GLN A 34 4.94 -9.45 -6.22
N PHE A 35 5.76 -8.43 -6.00
CA PHE A 35 5.64 -7.56 -4.84
C PHE A 35 4.30 -6.84 -4.81
N LEU A 36 3.86 -6.25 -5.94
CA LEU A 36 2.57 -5.54 -6.00
C LEU A 36 1.38 -6.46 -5.70
N ILE A 37 1.36 -7.68 -6.26
CA ILE A 37 0.30 -8.66 -5.99
C ILE A 37 0.23 -8.99 -4.50
N ARG A 38 1.37 -9.21 -3.85
CA ARG A 38 1.41 -9.46 -2.39
C ARG A 38 0.97 -8.25 -1.58
N GLN A 39 1.25 -7.03 -2.04
CA GLN A 39 0.79 -5.84 -1.36
C GLN A 39 -0.73 -5.71 -1.46
N ASP A 40 -1.30 -6.00 -2.64
CA ASP A 40 -2.74 -5.95 -2.90
C ASP A 40 -3.51 -6.89 -1.95
N GLU A 41 -2.99 -8.09 -1.68
CA GLU A 41 -3.55 -9.02 -0.69
C GLU A 41 -3.58 -8.47 0.75
N ASN A 42 -2.71 -7.52 1.07
CA ASN A 42 -2.54 -6.95 2.41
C ASN A 42 -3.13 -5.54 2.56
N LEU A 43 -3.79 -5.02 1.51
CA LEU A 43 -4.49 -3.73 1.62
C LEU A 43 -5.79 -3.93 2.40
N ILE A 44 -6.03 -3.06 3.39
CA ILE A 44 -7.34 -2.97 4.03
C ILE A 44 -8.39 -2.54 2.99
N SER A 45 -9.61 -3.06 3.13
CA SER A 45 -10.71 -2.63 2.26
C SER A 45 -11.02 -1.15 2.46
N GLU A 46 -11.59 -0.51 1.44
CA GLU A 46 -12.01 0.88 1.52
C GLU A 46 -13.07 1.07 2.61
N GLU A 47 -13.99 0.11 2.75
CA GLU A 47 -15.03 0.11 3.78
C GLU A 47 -14.44 0.04 5.18
N THR A 48 -13.45 -0.83 5.39
CA THR A 48 -12.73 -0.93 6.68
C THR A 48 -11.99 0.37 6.98
N LEU A 49 -11.30 0.95 6.00
CA LEU A 49 -10.60 2.23 6.18
C LEU A 49 -11.58 3.35 6.57
N LEU A 50 -12.71 3.47 5.86
CA LEU A 50 -13.74 4.47 6.15
C LEU A 50 -14.35 4.29 7.55
N GLN A 51 -14.56 3.04 7.96
CA GLN A 51 -15.08 2.73 9.28
C GLN A 51 -14.07 3.13 10.37
N SER A 52 -12.80 2.78 10.22
CA SER A 52 -11.74 3.16 11.17
C SER A 52 -11.59 4.69 11.30
N ILE A 53 -11.73 5.44 10.20
CA ILE A 53 -11.70 6.91 10.25
C ILE A 53 -12.87 7.47 11.05
N LYS A 54 -14.09 6.95 10.86
CA LYS A 54 -15.27 7.39 11.61
C LYS A 54 -15.15 7.08 13.10
N GLU A 55 -14.61 5.91 13.43
CA GLU A 55 -14.33 5.52 14.81
C GLU A 55 -13.31 6.44 15.45
N ALA A 56 -12.18 6.68 14.80
CA ALA A 56 -11.14 7.60 15.28
C ALA A 56 -11.69 9.02 15.51
N GLN A 57 -12.55 9.52 14.61
CA GLN A 57 -13.19 10.83 14.79
C GLN A 57 -14.10 10.85 16.03
N LYS A 58 -14.90 9.81 16.23
CA LYS A 58 -15.78 9.68 17.39
C LYS A 58 -14.99 9.58 18.70
N GLU A 59 -13.89 8.84 18.72
CA GLU A 59 -13.00 8.74 19.88
C GLU A 59 -12.38 10.09 20.22
N TYR A 60 -11.93 10.83 19.20
CA TYR A 60 -11.41 12.18 19.38
C TYR A 60 -12.48 13.12 19.95
N ASP A 61 -13.67 13.16 19.36
CA ASP A 61 -14.76 14.05 19.77
C ASP A 61 -15.31 13.71 21.17
N SER A 62 -15.26 12.43 21.56
CA SER A 62 -15.64 11.98 22.90
C SER A 62 -14.52 12.14 23.95
N GLY A 63 -13.39 12.74 23.57
CA GLY A 63 -12.29 13.04 24.49
C GLY A 63 -11.47 11.82 24.91
N GLN A 64 -11.53 10.73 24.15
CA GLN A 64 -10.74 9.51 24.42
C GLN A 64 -9.29 9.64 23.91
N ALA A 65 -8.98 10.69 23.16
CA ALA A 65 -7.64 10.98 22.69
C ALA A 65 -6.74 11.54 23.81
N ILE A 66 -5.48 11.11 23.83
CA ILE A 66 -4.46 11.67 24.72
C ILE A 66 -3.90 12.99 24.16
N LYS A 67 -3.78 14.00 25.02
CA LYS A 67 -3.08 15.24 24.68
C LYS A 67 -1.62 15.16 25.09
N ALA A 68 -0.80 14.57 24.24
CA ALA A 68 0.63 14.53 24.41
C ALA A 68 1.25 15.92 24.22
N LYS A 69 2.20 16.29 25.08
CA LYS A 69 3.03 17.50 25.00
C LYS A 69 4.30 17.24 24.18
N SER A 70 4.73 15.99 24.09
CA SER A 70 5.89 15.58 23.32
C SER A 70 5.76 14.16 22.78
N ILE A 71 6.61 13.81 21.81
CA ILE A 71 6.69 12.44 21.26
C ILE A 71 7.03 11.42 22.36
N LYS A 72 7.76 11.82 23.42
CA LYS A 72 8.07 10.94 24.55
C LYS A 72 6.83 10.48 25.31
N ASP A 73 5.72 11.19 25.18
CA ASP A 73 4.47 10.85 25.87
C ASP A 73 3.72 9.71 25.15
N PHE A 74 4.22 9.27 23.99
CA PHE A 74 3.69 8.14 23.19
C PHE A 74 4.56 6.88 23.23
N LEU A 75 5.70 6.90 23.94
CA LEU A 75 6.64 5.79 24.09
C LEU A 75 6.53 5.19 25.51
#